data_AF-W9K4G3-F1
#
_entry.id   AF-W9K4G3-F1
#
_cell.length_a   1.000
_cell.length_b   1.000
_cell.length_c   1.000
_cell.angle_alpha   90.00
_cell.angle_beta   90.00
_cell.angle_gamma   90.00
#
_symmetry.space_group_name_H-M   'P 1'
#
loop_
_entity.id
_entity.type
_entity.pdbx_description
1 polymer ?
#
loop_
_entity_poly.entity_id
_entity_poly.type
_entity_poly.pdbx_seq_one_letter_code
_entity_poly.pdbx_strand_id
1 'polypeptide(L)' 'MLSTTGITREEVSHHIKPDDLWYIVDHEVYDLTGFAEAHPGGNVVLEQVAGQT' A
#
# COMPACT_ATOMS: atom_id res chain seq x y z
N MET A 1 10.07 -20.96 17.12
CA MET A 1 10.67 -20.17 16.03
C MET A 1 9.53 -19.38 15.41
N LEU A 2 9.56 -18.04 15.49
CA LEU A 2 8.52 -17.20 14.90
C LEU A 2 8.72 -17.22 13.39
N SER A 3 7.72 -17.68 12.65
CA SER A 3 7.75 -17.74 11.18
C SER A 3 7.86 -16.32 10.63
N THR A 4 8.94 -16.03 9.90
CA THR A 4 9.07 -14.82 9.09
C THR A 4 8.17 -14.98 7.85
N THR A 5 6.85 -14.95 8.04
CA THR A 5 5.90 -15.03 6.94
C THR A 5 5.96 -13.70 6.18
N GLY A 6 6.53 -13.72 4.98
CA GLY A 6 6.57 -12.56 4.10
C GLY A 6 5.14 -12.11 3.73
N ILE A 7 4.98 -10.80 3.51
CA ILE A 7 3.71 -10.21 3.06
C ILE A 7 3.46 -10.67 1.63
N THR A 8 2.28 -11.23 1.35
CA THR A 8 1.89 -11.68 0.00
C THR A 8 1.24 -10.54 -0.77
N ARG A 9 1.20 -10.67 -2.11
CA ARG A 9 0.45 -9.72 -2.96
C ARG A 9 -1.04 -9.71 -2.62
N GLU A 10 -1.59 -10.88 -2.32
CA GLU A 10 -2.98 -11.03 -1.86
C GLU A 10 -3.24 -10.24 -0.58
N GLU A 11 -2.33 -10.28 0.39
CA GLU A 11 -2.48 -9.49 1.62
C GLU A 11 -2.46 -7.99 1.30
N VAL A 12 -1.48 -7.53 0.51
CA VAL A 12 -1.39 -6.10 0.11
C VAL A 12 -2.67 -5.63 -0.59
N SER A 13 -3.34 -6.51 -1.36
CA SER A 13 -4.60 -6.17 -2.06
C SER A 13 -5.77 -5.80 -1.13
N HIS A 14 -5.66 -6.08 0.17
CA HIS A 14 -6.67 -5.68 1.16
C HIS A 14 -6.48 -4.26 1.71
N HIS A 15 -5.30 -3.66 1.51
CA HIS A 15 -4.92 -2.35 2.03
C HIS A 15 -4.96 -1.27 0.92
N ILE A 16 -6.17 -0.93 0.47
CA ILE A 16 -6.39 -0.06 -0.71
C ILE A 16 -7.12 1.25 -0.39
N LYS A 17 -7.29 1.58 0.89
CA LYS A 17 -8.06 2.76 1.31
C LYS A 17 -7.12 3.84 1.83
N PRO A 18 -7.46 5.15 1.74
CA PRO A 18 -6.57 6.20 2.23
C PRO A 18 -6.18 6.08 3.71
N ASP A 19 -7.05 5.53 4.54
CA ASP A 19 -6.84 5.26 5.96
C ASP A 19 -6.22 3.88 6.26
N ASP A 20 -5.93 3.10 5.22
CA ASP A 20 -5.28 1.78 5.24
C ASP A 20 -4.71 1.47 3.84
N LEU A 21 -3.58 2.10 3.50
CA LEU A 21 -3.05 2.15 2.13
C LEU A 21 -1.65 1.57 2.02
N TRP A 22 -1.50 0.42 1.36
CA TRP A 22 -0.18 -0.19 1.12
C TRP A 22 0.15 -0.29 -0.37
N TYR A 23 1.44 -0.21 -0.68
CA TYR A 23 1.99 -0.29 -2.05
C TYR A 23 3.15 -1.25 -2.13
N ILE A 24 3.34 -1.84 -3.31
CA ILE A 24 4.55 -2.60 -3.65
C ILE A 24 5.39 -1.76 -4.60
N VAL A 25 6.62 -1.43 -4.19
CA VAL A 25 7.60 -0.72 -5.02
C VAL A 25 8.91 -1.51 -4.96
N ASP A 26 9.46 -1.86 -6.13
CA ASP A 26 10.71 -2.63 -6.24
C ASP A 26 10.75 -3.90 -5.36
N HIS A 27 9.62 -4.61 -5.30
CA HIS A 27 9.42 -5.84 -4.52
C HIS A 27 9.35 -5.65 -2.99
N GLU A 28 9.33 -4.41 -2.51
CA GLU A 28 9.13 -4.08 -1.10
C GLU A 28 7.72 -3.54 -0.85
N VAL A 29 7.17 -3.84 0.32
CA VAL A 29 5.85 -3.36 0.75
C VAL A 29 6.02 -2.10 1.59
N TYR A 30 5.29 -1.06 1.25
CA TYR A 30 5.27 0.24 1.92
C TYR A 30 3.87 0.53 2.46
N ASP A 31 3.79 0.90 3.74
CA ASP A 31 2.59 1.50 4.33
C ASP A 31 2.60 3.01 4.07
N LEU A 32 1.63 3.48 3.29
CA LEU A 32 1.47 4.86 2.87
C LEU A 32 0.29 5.55 3.57
N THR A 33 -0.30 4.95 4.60
CA THR A 33 -1.47 5.48 5.31
C THR A 33 -1.25 6.93 5.79
N GLY A 34 -0.08 7.23 6.34
CA GLY A 34 0.27 8.59 6.77
C GLY A 34 0.72 9.54 5.65
N PHE A 35 0.92 9.03 4.44
CA PHE A 35 1.43 9.78 3.30
C PHE A 35 0.33 10.22 2.32
N ALA A 36 -0.81 9.54 2.33
CA ALA A 36 -1.90 9.77 1.37
C ALA A 36 -2.35 11.25 1.31
N GLU A 37 -2.48 11.91 2.47
CA GLU A 37 -2.87 13.34 2.55
C GLU A 37 -1.72 14.31 2.26
N ALA A 38 -0.47 13.88 2.44
CA ALA A 38 0.73 14.69 2.21
C ALA A 38 1.26 14.58 0.77
N HIS A 39 0.66 13.72 -0.06
CA HIS A 39 1.12 13.46 -1.41
C HIS A 39 0.99 14.72 -2.29
N PRO A 40 2.08 15.24 -2.88
CA PRO A 40 2.05 16.48 -3.67
C PRO A 40 1.08 16.47 -4.87
N GLY A 41 0.76 15.27 -5.39
CA GLY A 41 -0.22 15.07 -6.47
C GLY A 41 -1.66 14.89 -6.00
N GLY A 42 -1.92 14.96 -4.68
CA GLY A 42 -3.21 14.64 -4.07
C GLY A 42 -3.47 13.14 -3.94
N ASN A 43 -4.46 12.77 -3.12
CA ASN A 43 -4.84 11.37 -2.87
C ASN A 43 -5.47 10.68 -4.10
N VAL A 44 -6.08 11.44 -5.01
CA VAL A 44 -6.83 10.93 -6.18
C VAL A 44 -5.98 10.00 -7.03
N VAL A 45 -4.69 10.33 -7.21
CA VAL A 45 -3.77 9.50 -7.99
C VAL A 45 -3.51 8.17 -7.29
N LEU A 46 -3.37 8.18 -5.95
CA LEU A 46 -3.13 6.97 -5.16
C LEU A 46 -4.37 6.07 -5.12
N GLU A 47 -5.57 6.64 -5.05
CA GLU A 47 -6.84 5.90 -5.07
C GLU A 47 -7.09 5.22 -6.43
N GLN A 48 -6.67 5.84 -7.53
CA GLN A 48 -6.84 5.27 -8.87
C GLN A 48 -5.99 4.03 -9.10
N VAL A 49 -4.82 3.95 -8.48
CA VAL A 49 -3.86 2.84 -8.65
C VAL A 49 -3.80 1.89 -7.45
N ALA A 50 -4.50 2.19 -6.36
CA ALA A 50 -4.60 1.32 -5.19
C ALA A 50 -5.16 -0.05 -5.58
N GLY A 51 -4.48 -1.12 -5.14
CA GLY A 51 -4.89 -2.50 -5.40
C GLY A 51 -4.59 -3.03 -6.81
N GLN A 52 -3.95 -2.24 -7.68
CA GLN A 52 -3.48 -2.73 -8.98
C GLN A 52 -2.07 -3.32 -8.85
N THR A 53 -1.86 -4.52 -9.39
CA THR A 53 -0.54 -5.20 -9.48
C THR A 53 0.09 -5.07 -10.85
#